data_AF-A0AAE4NS00-F1
#
_entry.id   AF-A0AAE4NS00-F1
#
_cell.length_a   1.000
_cell.length_b   1.000
_cell.length_c   1.000
_cell.angle_alpha   90.00
_cell.angle_beta   90.00
_cell.angle_gamma   90.00
#
_symmetry.space_group_name_H-M   'P 1'
#
loop_
_entity.id
_entity.type
_entity.pdbx_description
1 polymer ?
#
loop_
_entity_poly.entity_id
_entity_poly.type
_entity_poly.pdbx_seq_one_letter_code
_entity_poly.pdbx_strand_id
1 'polypeptide(L)' 'MKKMICDGCGSNDFEKSEEGFICKYCRTRYTVKIREATINLDGDVERLLKKMVDEPLKARRYADLILDIDPTNTDIYKYL' A
#
# COMPACT_ATOMS: atom_id res chain seq x y z
N MET A 1 17.31 -18.76 4.94
CA MET A 1 15.92 -19.18 4.71
C MET A 1 15.17 -19.10 6.03
N LYS A 2 14.12 -18.28 6.14
CA LYS A 2 13.35 -18.12 7.38
C LYS A 2 12.33 -19.26 7.45
N LYS A 3 12.51 -20.21 8.38
CA LYS A 3 11.57 -21.31 8.57
C LYS A 3 10.35 -20.78 9.34
N MET A 4 9.15 -21.06 8.83
CA MET A 4 7.91 -20.80 9.57
C MET A 4 7.85 -21.80 10.72
N ILE A 5 7.62 -21.31 11.94
CA ILE A 5 7.47 -22.11 13.16
C ILE A 5 6.08 -21.81 13.70
N CYS A 6 5.36 -22.84 14.12
CA CYS A 6 4.04 -22.70 14.70
C CYS A 6 4.16 -22.14 16.12
N ASP A 7 3.55 -20.98 16.37
CA ASP A 7 3.51 -20.35 17.69
C ASP A 7 2.77 -21.21 18.74
N GLY A 8 1.87 -22.10 18.31
CA GLY A 8 1.08 -22.94 19.21
C GLY A 8 1.80 -24.19 19.70
N CYS A 9 2.69 -24.79 18.90
CA CYS A 9 3.33 -26.07 19.25
C CYS A 9 4.82 -26.17 18.91
N GLY A 10 5.42 -25.11 18.34
CA GLY A 10 6.82 -25.11 17.93
C GLY A 10 7.15 -25.97 16.70
N SER A 11 6.15 -26.63 16.10
CA SER A 11 6.36 -27.44 14.90
C SER A 11 6.62 -26.58 13.66
N ASN A 12 7.34 -27.14 12.69
CA ASN A 12 7.60 -26.53 11.38
C ASN A 12 6.84 -27.23 10.24
N ASP A 13 5.97 -28.20 10.55
CA ASP A 13 5.20 -28.93 9.56
C ASP A 13 3.79 -28.34 9.42
N PHE A 14 3.50 -27.88 8.21
CA PHE A 14 2.25 -27.19 7.86
C PHE A 14 1.63 -27.84 6.62
N GLU A 15 0.31 -27.96 6.65
CA GLU A 15 -0.53 -28.29 5.51
C GLU A 15 -1.00 -26.98 4.83
N LYS A 16 -0.84 -26.91 3.51
CA LYS A 16 -1.31 -25.76 2.73
C LYS A 16 -2.79 -25.93 2.41
N SER A 17 -3.62 -24.98 2.81
CA SER A 17 -5.03 -24.89 2.43
C SER A 17 -5.27 -23.70 1.48
N GLU A 18 -6.47 -23.60 0.92
CA GLU A 18 -6.84 -22.48 0.03
C GLU A 18 -6.78 -21.11 0.73
N GLU A 19 -7.02 -21.07 2.05
CA GLU A 19 -7.06 -19.83 2.85
C GLU A 19 -5.74 -19.53 3.60
N GLY A 20 -4.73 -20.40 3.49
CA GLY A 20 -3.44 -20.22 4.17
C GLY A 20 -2.74 -21.51 4.57
N PHE A 21 -2.18 -21.54 5.78
CA PHE A 21 -1.40 -22.67 6.30
C PHE A 21 -2.01 -23.21 7.60
N ILE A 22 -2.05 -24.52 7.76
CA ILE A 22 -2.58 -25.18 8.96
C ILE A 22 -1.46 -26.04 9.56
N CYS A 23 -1.12 -25.84 10.83
CA CYS A 23 -0.15 -26.71 11.48
C CYS A 23 -0.72 -28.14 11.60
N LYS A 24 0.05 -29.16 11.20
CA LYS A 24 -0.42 -30.55 11.23
C LYS A 24 -0.62 -31.10 12.66
N TYR A 25 0.04 -30.52 13.65
CA TYR A 25 0.06 -31.04 15.02
C TYR A 25 -1.05 -30.42 15.88
N CYS A 26 -1.02 -29.09 16.05
CA CYS A 26 -1.99 -28.39 16.90
C CYS A 26 -3.18 -27.80 16.10
N ARG A 27 -3.21 -28.00 14.77
CA ARG A 27 -4.27 -27.51 13.89
C ARG A 27 -4.45 -25.98 13.88
N THR A 28 -3.46 -25.23 14.38
CA THR A 28 -3.47 -23.75 14.31
C THR A 28 -3.50 -23.29 12.86
N ARG A 29 -4.45 -22.42 12.53
CA ARG A 29 -4.66 -21.86 11.18
C ARG A 29 -3.99 -20.49 11.07
N TYR A 30 -3.15 -20.33 10.06
CA TYR A 30 -2.48 -19.10 9.68
C TYR A 30 -3.10 -18.62 8.38
N THR A 31 -3.90 -17.55 8.45
CA THR A 31 -4.47 -16.92 7.27
C THR A 31 -3.46 -15.94 6.68
N VAL A 32 -3.23 -16.03 5.38
CA VAL A 32 -2.42 -15.02 4.68
C VAL A 32 -3.35 -13.86 4.40
N LYS A 33 -3.34 -12.83 5.26
CA LYS A 33 -3.93 -11.54 4.88
C LYS A 33 -3.08 -10.97 3.75
N ILE A 34 -3.52 -11.16 2.52
CA ILE A 34 -3.06 -10.36 1.39
C ILE A 34 -3.49 -8.94 1.74
N ARG A 35 -2.57 -8.14 2.26
CA ARG A 35 -2.78 -6.70 2.27
C ARG A 35 -2.79 -6.31 0.80
N GLU A 36 -3.97 -6.05 0.26
CA GLU A 36 -4.08 -5.30 -0.98
C GLU A 36 -3.26 -4.03 -0.75
N ALA A 37 -2.12 -3.93 -1.41
CA ALA A 37 -1.38 -2.70 -1.46
C ALA A 37 -2.23 -1.77 -2.33
N THR A 38 -3.16 -1.05 -1.71
CA THR A 38 -3.86 0.05 -2.35
C THR A 38 -2.79 1.08 -2.66
N ILE A 39 -2.26 1.05 -3.88
CA ILE A 39 -1.53 2.19 -4.45
C ILE A 39 -2.60 3.26 -4.59
N ASN A 40 -2.81 4.02 -3.53
CA ASN A 40 -3.86 5.02 -3.43
C ASN A 40 -3.39 6.24 -4.22
N LEU A 41 -3.62 6.21 -5.54
CA LEU A 41 -3.24 7.28 -6.47
C LEU A 41 -3.81 8.64 -6.04
N ASP A 42 -4.99 8.63 -5.41
CA ASP A 42 -5.65 9.83 -4.87
C ASP A 42 -4.78 10.52 -3.80
N GLY A 43 -4.04 9.74 -3.00
CA GLY A 43 -3.15 10.27 -1.97
C GLY A 43 -1.91 10.98 -2.52
N ASP A 44 -1.46 10.61 -3.72
CA ASP A 44 -0.31 11.26 -4.37
C ASP A 44 -0.71 12.64 -4.91
N VAL A 45 -1.92 12.78 -5.49
CA VAL A 45 -2.47 14.07 -5.93
C VAL A 45 -2.66 15.02 -4.75
N GLU A 46 -3.32 14.57 -3.67
CA GLU A 46 -3.52 15.39 -2.46
C GLU A 46 -2.19 15.88 -1.87
N ARG A 47 -1.17 15.01 -1.84
CA ARG A 47 0.16 15.35 -1.35
C ARG A 47 0.86 16.38 -2.23
N LEU A 48 0.69 16.31 -3.55
CA LEU A 48 1.25 17.28 -4.48
C LEU A 48 0.53 18.63 -4.36
N LEU A 49 -0.80 18.64 -4.23
CA LEU A 49 -1.58 19.86 -3.97
C LEU A 49 -1.12 20.55 -2.68
N LYS A 50 -0.90 19.79 -1.60
CA LYS A 50 -0.37 20.34 -0.35
C LYS A 50 1.01 20.97 -0.54
N LYS A 51 1.90 20.32 -1.30
CA LYS A 51 3.23 20.87 -1.62
C LYS A 51 3.17 22.14 -2.46
N MET A 52 2.15 22.33 -3.30
CA MET A 52 1.94 23.59 -4.02
C MET A 52 1.67 24.76 -3.07
N VAL A 53 0.95 24.51 -1.97
CA VAL A 53 0.68 25.50 -0.92
C VAL A 53 1.95 25.78 -0.09
N ASP A 54 2.66 24.71 0.30
CA ASP A 54 3.84 24.83 1.16
C ASP A 54 5.06 25.44 0.44
N GLU A 55 5.21 25.17 -0.87
CA GLU A 55 6.33 25.64 -1.70
C GLU A 55 5.84 26.30 -3.00
N PRO A 56 5.31 27.55 -2.94
CA PRO A 56 4.72 28.22 -4.11
C PRO A 56 5.72 28.44 -5.26
N LEU A 57 7.01 28.59 -4.95
CA LEU A 57 8.08 28.71 -5.95
C LEU A 57 8.25 27.46 -6.82
N LYS A 58 7.80 26.30 -6.35
CA LYS A 58 7.84 25.01 -7.06
C LYS A 58 6.46 24.54 -7.48
N ALA A 59 5.41 25.32 -7.24
CA ALA A 59 4.03 24.95 -7.53
C ALA A 59 3.85 24.51 -8.99
N ARG A 60 4.51 25.19 -9.95
CA ARG A 60 4.47 24.81 -11.36
C ARG A 60 4.95 23.38 -11.64
N ARG A 61 6.01 22.94 -10.95
CA ARG A 61 6.54 21.59 -11.10
C ARG A 61 5.61 20.54 -10.51
N TYR A 62 4.92 20.87 -9.41
CA TYR A 62 3.93 19.97 -8.81
C TYR A 62 2.64 19.91 -9.63
N ALA A 63 2.23 21.02 -10.25
CA ALA A 63 1.14 21.07 -11.23
C ALA A 63 1.36 20.08 -12.38
N ASP A 64 2.55 20.12 -13.00
CA ASP A 64 2.87 19.22 -14.12
C ASP A 64 2.82 17.75 -13.68
N LEU A 65 3.33 17.42 -12.48
CA LEU A 65 3.25 16.07 -11.92
C LEU A 65 1.82 15.61 -11.63
N ILE A 66 0.93 16.51 -11.20
CA ILE A 66 -0.47 16.16 -10.99
C ILE A 66 -1.15 15.91 -12.34
N LEU A 67 -0.89 16.72 -13.37
CA LEU A 67 -1.47 16.51 -14.71
C LEU A 67 -1.00 15.20 -15.36
N ASP A 68 0.23 14.74 -15.05
CA ASP A 68 0.72 13.43 -15.49
C ASP A 68 -0.01 12.26 -14.80
N ILE A 69 -0.54 12.46 -13.59
CA ILE A 69 -1.27 11.45 -12.80
C ILE A 69 -2.78 11.51 -13.10
N ASP A 70 -3.34 12.71 -13.07
CA ASP A 70 -4.74 13.05 -13.34
C ASP A 70 -4.82 14.27 -14.29
N PRO A 71 -4.88 14.03 -15.61
CA PRO A 71 -4.91 15.09 -16.62
C PRO A 71 -6.22 15.90 -16.60
N THR A 72 -7.24 15.46 -15.84
CA THR A 72 -8.53 16.15 -15.71
C THR A 72 -8.59 17.10 -14.53
N ASN A 73 -7.51 17.16 -13.73
CA ASN A 73 -7.47 17.93 -12.51
C ASN A 73 -7.43 19.45 -12.79
N THR A 74 -8.57 20.11 -12.65
CA THR A 74 -8.70 21.56 -12.87
C THR A 74 -8.39 22.37 -11.61
N ASP A 75 -8.22 21.75 -10.45
CA ASP A 75 -7.92 22.45 -9.19
C ASP A 75 -6.51 23.06 -9.20
N ILE A 76 -5.61 22.53 -10.01
CA ILE A 76 -4.24 23.02 -10.19
C ILE A 76 -4.22 24.48 -10.66
N TYR A 77 -5.16 24.89 -11.51
CA TYR A 77 -5.22 26.26 -12.05
C TYR A 77 -5.48 27.33 -10.97
N LYS A 78 -5.95 26.94 -9.79
CA LYS A 78 -6.12 27.87 -8.66
C LYS A 78 -4.78 28.28 -8.02
N TYR A 79 -3.71 27.53 -8.30
CA TYR A 79 -2.39 27.68 -7.67
C TYR A 79 -1.28 28.06 -8.67
N LEU A 80 -1.63 28.26 -9.94
CA LEU A 80 -0.74 28.70 -11.03
C LEU A 80 -0.92 30.19 -11.32
#